data_AF-A0A9X2BZT8-F1
#
_entry.id   AF-A0A9X2BZT8-F1
#
_cell.length_a   1.000
_cell.length_b   1.000
_cell.length_c   1.000
_cell.angle_alpha   90.00
_cell.angle_beta   90.00
_cell.angle_gamma   90.00
#
_symmetry.space_group_name_H-M   'P 1'
#
loop_
_entity.id
_entity.type
_entity.pdbx_description
1 polymer ?
#
loop_
_entity_poly.entity_id
_entity_poly.type
_entity_poly.pdbx_seq_one_letter_code
_entity_poly.pdbx_strand_id
1 'polypeptide(L)'
;MSRRPSLFEAALGARFEALAPALGRFHRLSGHHELHGAVETDPPDSPIGRLLARCLGSPRQAASGAIRFELDAAPDVETWTRHFPFRTMRSRMRLVDGQVVECMGPARLVFALEEVDGGLRLRLRSLRFLGIPCPAWLRPRLEAGETGDGDRLCFRIEAAVPGIGRVVGYRGHLVVPDETAA
;
A
#
# COMPACT_ATOMS: atom_id res chain seq x y z
N MET A 1 -19.69 20.31 -13.03
CA MET A 1 -19.82 18.91 -12.57
C MET A 1 -18.75 18.70 -11.51
N SER A 2 -19.12 18.52 -10.24
CA SER A 2 -18.12 18.31 -9.17
C SER A 2 -17.53 16.92 -9.32
N ARG A 3 -16.20 16.83 -9.46
CA ARG A 3 -15.48 15.55 -9.45
C ARG A 3 -15.72 14.86 -8.10
N ARG A 4 -16.08 13.57 -8.12
CA ARG A 4 -16.16 12.78 -6.89
C ARG A 4 -14.75 12.59 -6.33
N PRO A 5 -14.55 12.73 -5.01
CA PRO A 5 -13.26 12.47 -4.40
C PRO A 5 -12.87 11.01 -4.58
N SER A 6 -11.58 10.74 -4.75
CA SER A 6 -11.02 9.39 -4.70
C SER A 6 -11.15 8.79 -3.29
N LEU A 7 -10.84 7.50 -3.16
CA LEU A 7 -10.87 6.80 -1.89
C LEU A 7 -9.95 7.47 -0.84
N PHE A 8 -8.74 7.83 -1.25
CA PHE A 8 -7.75 8.46 -0.38
C PHE A 8 -8.07 9.93 -0.10
N GLU A 9 -8.62 10.67 -1.06
CA GLU A 9 -9.16 12.03 -0.84
C GLU A 9 -10.26 12.03 0.22
N ALA A 10 -11.23 11.10 0.09
CA ALA A 10 -12.33 10.98 1.04
C ALA A 10 -11.87 10.56 2.44
N ALA A 11 -10.85 9.71 2.54
CA ALA A 11 -10.30 9.24 3.82
C ALA A 11 -9.47 10.30 4.57
N LEU A 12 -8.68 11.11 3.84
CA LEU A 12 -7.83 12.14 4.45
C LEU A 12 -8.59 13.45 4.72
N GLY A 13 -9.61 13.75 3.92
CA GLY A 13 -10.33 15.02 3.95
C GLY A 13 -9.42 16.19 3.59
N ALA A 14 -9.53 17.32 4.30
CA ALA A 14 -8.75 18.53 4.01
C ALA A 14 -7.22 18.31 4.06
N ARG A 15 -6.75 17.31 4.82
CA ARG A 15 -5.32 16.96 4.91
C ARG A 15 -4.75 16.42 3.59
N PHE A 16 -5.61 15.98 2.68
CA PHE A 16 -5.17 15.50 1.36
C PHE A 16 -4.40 16.58 0.58
N GLU A 17 -4.83 17.83 0.69
CA GLU A 17 -4.19 18.94 -0.03
C GLU A 17 -2.79 19.30 0.50
N ALA A 18 -2.41 18.78 1.68
CA ALA A 18 -1.07 18.92 2.21
C ALA A 18 -0.07 17.88 1.66
N LEU A 19 -0.54 16.85 0.95
CA LEU A 19 0.32 15.84 0.35
C LEU A 19 1.26 16.43 -0.69
N ALA A 20 2.46 15.86 -0.78
CA ALA A 20 3.42 16.18 -1.83
C ALA A 20 2.77 16.01 -3.22
N PRO A 21 3.11 16.84 -4.22
CA PRO A 21 2.43 16.85 -5.52
C PRO A 21 2.32 15.47 -6.19
N ALA A 22 3.37 14.65 -6.17
CA ALA A 22 3.35 13.30 -6.74
C ALA A 22 2.35 12.36 -6.04
N LEU A 23 2.21 12.45 -4.72
CA LEU A 23 1.23 11.68 -3.94
C LEU A 23 -0.18 12.15 -4.26
N GLY A 24 -0.38 13.47 -4.29
CA GLY A 24 -1.66 14.07 -4.70
C GLY A 24 -2.08 13.60 -6.09
N ARG A 25 -1.17 13.61 -7.08
CA ARG A 25 -1.47 13.12 -8.44
C ARG A 25 -1.81 11.62 -8.43
N PHE A 26 -0.97 10.79 -7.81
CA PHE A 26 -1.19 9.35 -7.76
C PHE A 26 -2.53 8.98 -7.14
N HIS A 27 -2.85 9.55 -5.98
CA HIS A 27 -4.10 9.27 -5.25
C HIS A 27 -5.33 9.95 -5.86
N ARG A 28 -5.18 10.70 -6.95
CA ARG A 28 -6.27 11.26 -7.75
C ARG A 28 -6.53 10.49 -9.04
N LEU A 29 -5.65 9.55 -9.41
CA LEU A 29 -5.84 8.70 -10.57
C LEU A 29 -7.19 7.98 -10.50
N SER A 30 -7.86 7.88 -11.65
CA SER A 30 -9.16 7.22 -11.77
C SER A 30 -9.21 6.34 -13.02
N GLY A 31 -9.90 5.21 -12.94
CA GLY A 31 -9.87 4.18 -13.99
C GLY A 31 -8.60 3.33 -13.93
N HIS A 32 -8.23 2.76 -15.09
CA HIS A 32 -7.09 1.87 -15.19
C HIS A 32 -5.80 2.64 -15.53
N HIS A 33 -4.75 2.45 -14.73
CA HIS A 33 -3.42 3.03 -14.94
C HIS A 33 -2.34 1.98 -14.76
N GLU A 34 -1.28 2.08 -15.56
CA GLU A 34 -0.05 1.32 -15.39
C GLU A 34 1.08 2.30 -15.06
N LEU A 35 1.83 2.00 -14.00
CA LEU A 35 2.95 2.79 -13.50
C LEU A 35 4.18 1.89 -13.36
N HIS A 36 5.36 2.49 -13.53
CA HIS A 36 6.63 1.79 -13.45
C HIS A 36 7.57 2.44 -12.46
N GLY A 37 8.51 1.65 -11.94
CA GLY A 37 9.60 2.18 -11.14
C GLY A 37 10.55 1.08 -10.70
N ALA A 38 11.19 1.29 -9.55
CA ALA A 38 12.13 0.34 -8.98
C ALA A 38 11.70 -0.08 -7.58
N VAL A 39 12.05 -1.32 -7.21
CA VAL A 39 11.76 -1.89 -5.90
C VAL A 39 12.92 -2.71 -5.39
N GLU A 40 13.15 -2.59 -4.09
CA GLU A 40 14.01 -3.45 -3.29
C GLU A 40 13.12 -4.21 -2.31
N THR A 41 13.32 -5.52 -2.21
CA THR A 41 12.54 -6.42 -1.36
C THR A 41 13.48 -7.10 -0.37
N ASP A 42 13.00 -7.26 0.86
CA ASP A 42 13.73 -7.89 1.95
C ASP A 42 13.05 -9.23 2.31
N PRO A 43 13.79 -10.34 2.48
CA PRO A 43 13.21 -11.66 2.73
C PRO A 43 12.73 -11.79 4.18
N PRO A 44 11.65 -12.51 4.50
CA PRO A 44 11.21 -12.70 5.89
C PRO A 44 12.31 -13.27 6.79
N ASP A 45 12.34 -12.85 8.06
CA ASP A 45 13.41 -13.19 9.01
C ASP A 45 13.34 -14.66 9.50
N SER A 46 12.18 -15.30 9.36
CA SER A 46 11.93 -16.63 9.93
C SER A 46 11.13 -17.55 8.99
N PRO A 47 11.20 -18.89 9.17
CA PRO A 47 10.40 -19.84 8.41
C PRO A 47 8.88 -19.61 8.54
N ILE A 48 8.42 -19.27 9.75
CA ILE A 48 7.02 -18.89 10.00
C ILE A 48 6.69 -17.60 9.24
N GLY A 49 7.59 -16.61 9.26
CA GLY A 49 7.43 -15.39 8.47
C GLY A 49 7.34 -15.67 6.96
N ARG A 50 8.10 -16.63 6.43
CA ARG A 50 7.98 -17.07 5.03
C ARG A 50 6.63 -17.71 4.71
N LEU A 51 6.05 -18.47 5.64
CA LEU A 51 4.70 -19.03 5.48
C LEU A 51 3.65 -17.92 5.45
N LEU A 52 3.72 -16.96 6.37
CA LEU A 52 2.82 -15.81 6.40
C LEU A 52 2.94 -14.97 5.11
N ALA A 53 4.17 -14.65 4.68
CA ALA A 53 4.43 -13.97 3.42
C ALA A 53 3.85 -14.73 2.22
N ARG A 54 3.90 -16.07 2.23
CA ARG A 54 3.27 -16.91 1.20
C ARG A 54 1.75 -16.77 1.19
N CYS A 55 1.10 -16.74 2.36
CA CYS A 55 -0.35 -16.54 2.46
C CYS A 55 -0.79 -15.15 1.96
N LEU A 56 0.02 -14.13 2.20
CA LEU A 56 -0.24 -12.75 1.76
C LEU A 56 0.11 -12.51 0.28
N GLY A 57 0.87 -13.40 -0.35
CA GLY A 57 1.39 -13.22 -1.71
C GLY A 57 2.59 -12.27 -1.80
N SER A 58 3.17 -11.90 -0.65
CA SER A 58 4.29 -10.97 -0.58
C SER A 58 5.62 -11.60 -1.07
N PRO A 59 6.58 -10.78 -1.52
CA PRO A 59 7.94 -11.25 -1.83
C PRO A 59 8.58 -11.98 -0.64
N ARG A 60 9.33 -13.05 -0.94
CA ARG A 60 9.99 -13.91 0.07
C ARG A 60 11.51 -13.99 -0.05
N GLN A 61 12.06 -13.31 -1.04
CA GLN A 61 13.47 -13.35 -1.41
C GLN A 61 13.98 -11.91 -1.45
N ALA A 62 15.26 -11.72 -1.16
CA ALA A 62 15.91 -10.45 -1.43
C ALA A 62 15.96 -10.24 -2.95
N ALA A 63 15.58 -9.06 -3.41
CA ALA A 63 15.67 -8.70 -4.82
C ALA A 63 15.69 -7.18 -4.97
N SER A 64 16.42 -6.70 -5.98
CA SER A 64 16.33 -5.34 -6.49
C SER A 64 16.01 -5.41 -7.98
N GLY A 65 15.08 -4.57 -8.45
CA GLY A 65 14.71 -4.57 -9.87
C GLY A 65 13.51 -3.69 -10.18
N ALA A 66 13.03 -3.79 -11.42
CA ALA A 66 11.86 -3.06 -11.87
C ALA A 66 10.58 -3.57 -11.16
N ILE A 67 9.68 -2.64 -10.88
CA ILE A 67 8.30 -2.92 -10.46
C ILE A 67 7.34 -2.33 -11.50
N ARG A 68 6.31 -3.10 -11.83
CA ARG A 68 5.16 -2.63 -12.60
C ARG A 68 3.94 -2.63 -11.68
N PHE A 69 3.20 -1.55 -11.67
CA PHE A 69 2.06 -1.32 -10.80
C PHE A 69 0.83 -1.02 -11.64
N GLU A 70 -0.19 -1.86 -11.51
CA GLU A 70 -1.49 -1.63 -12.13
C GLU A 70 -2.46 -1.11 -11.06
N LEU A 71 -3.07 0.03 -11.36
CA LEU A 71 -4.17 0.59 -10.59
C LEU A 71 -5.46 0.42 -11.39
N ASP A 72 -6.50 -0.07 -10.73
CA ASP A 72 -7.88 0.05 -11.20
C ASP A 72 -8.66 0.79 -10.12
N ALA A 73 -8.82 2.10 -10.32
CA ALA A 73 -9.44 3.02 -9.37
C ALA A 73 -10.89 3.30 -9.76
N ALA A 74 -11.80 2.52 -9.18
CA ALA A 74 -13.24 2.77 -9.25
C ALA A 74 -13.69 3.65 -8.07
N PRO A 75 -14.88 4.29 -8.14
CA PRO A 75 -15.31 5.26 -7.13
C PRO A 75 -15.40 4.74 -5.69
N ASP A 76 -15.68 3.44 -5.49
CA ASP A 76 -15.89 2.81 -4.19
C ASP A 76 -14.83 1.75 -3.85
N VAL A 77 -14.02 1.35 -4.84
CA VAL A 77 -13.01 0.31 -4.70
C VAL A 77 -11.80 0.63 -5.57
N GLU A 78 -10.62 0.50 -4.97
CA GLU A 78 -9.37 0.50 -5.72
C GLU A 78 -8.78 -0.91 -5.71
N THR A 79 -8.36 -1.40 -6.87
CA THR A 79 -7.61 -2.64 -6.98
C THR A 79 -6.19 -2.34 -7.38
N TRP A 80 -5.24 -2.78 -6.55
CA TRP A 80 -3.82 -2.56 -6.77
C TRP A 80 -3.16 -3.89 -7.11
N THR A 81 -2.48 -3.97 -8.24
CA THR A 81 -1.67 -5.14 -8.63
C THR A 81 -0.21 -4.73 -8.75
N ARG A 82 0.64 -5.29 -7.89
CA ARG A 82 2.09 -5.03 -7.84
C ARG A 82 2.82 -6.21 -8.43
N HIS A 83 3.56 -5.99 -9.52
CA HIS A 83 4.40 -6.99 -10.17
C HIS A 83 5.85 -6.77 -9.75
N PHE A 84 6.25 -7.48 -8.70
CA PHE A 84 7.64 -7.60 -8.26
C PHE A 84 8.41 -8.58 -9.17
N PRO A 85 9.75 -8.54 -9.16
CA PRO A 85 10.58 -9.40 -10.04
C PRO A 85 10.22 -10.89 -10.02
N PHE A 86 9.80 -11.43 -8.86
CA PHE A 86 9.51 -12.86 -8.70
C PHE A 86 8.07 -13.14 -8.23
N ARG A 87 7.23 -12.11 -8.14
CA ARG A 87 5.88 -12.28 -7.58
C ARG A 87 4.92 -11.16 -7.94
N THR A 88 3.65 -11.53 -8.04
CA THR A 88 2.55 -10.59 -8.16
C THR A 88 1.73 -10.57 -6.88
N MET A 89 1.50 -9.38 -6.35
CA MET A 89 0.68 -9.14 -5.16
C MET A 89 -0.51 -8.27 -5.54
N ARG A 90 -1.71 -8.73 -5.20
CA ARG A 90 -2.95 -8.03 -5.51
C ARG A 90 -3.74 -7.76 -4.23
N SER A 91 -4.26 -6.55 -4.09
CA SER A 91 -5.17 -6.19 -3.01
C SER A 91 -6.31 -5.32 -3.52
N ARG A 92 -7.39 -5.27 -2.74
CA ARG A 92 -8.54 -4.41 -2.99
C ARG A 92 -8.77 -3.53 -1.77
N MET A 93 -8.94 -2.24 -1.99
CA MET A 93 -9.14 -1.24 -0.96
C MET A 93 -10.52 -0.62 -1.10
N ARG A 94 -11.19 -0.38 0.04
CA ARG A 94 -12.46 0.34 0.10
C ARG A 94 -12.46 1.28 1.30
N LEU A 95 -13.24 2.35 1.22
CA LEU A 95 -13.48 3.22 2.37
C LEU A 95 -14.68 2.69 3.16
N VAL A 96 -14.52 2.48 4.46
CA VAL A 96 -15.59 2.08 5.39
C VAL A 96 -15.43 2.91 6.66
N ASP A 97 -16.44 3.69 7.02
CA ASP A 97 -16.44 4.53 8.23
C ASP A 97 -15.19 5.42 8.37
N GLY A 98 -14.73 6.01 7.25
CA GLY A 98 -13.53 6.85 7.20
C GLY A 98 -12.20 6.10 7.30
N GLN A 99 -12.22 4.76 7.31
CA GLN A 99 -11.04 3.91 7.35
C GLN A 99 -10.85 3.14 6.05
N VAL A 100 -9.59 3.00 5.61
CA VAL A 100 -9.26 2.22 4.43
C VAL A 100 -9.18 0.75 4.81
N VAL A 101 -10.04 -0.07 4.20
CA VAL A 101 -10.06 -1.51 4.40
C VAL A 101 -9.40 -2.18 3.20
N GLU A 102 -8.22 -2.74 3.41
CA GLU A 102 -7.47 -3.48 2.40
C GLU A 102 -7.71 -5.00 2.58
N CYS A 103 -8.11 -5.66 1.49
CA CYS A 103 -8.23 -7.10 1.42
C CYS A 103 -7.10 -7.66 0.55
N MET A 104 -6.26 -8.52 1.13
CA MET A 104 -5.11 -9.14 0.47
C MET A 104 -5.01 -10.62 0.85
N GLY A 105 -5.37 -11.48 -0.10
CA GLY A 105 -5.49 -12.92 0.16
C GLY A 105 -6.42 -13.20 1.35
N PRO A 106 -6.02 -14.00 2.35
CA PRO A 106 -6.82 -14.28 3.55
C PRO A 106 -6.80 -13.15 4.58
N ALA A 107 -6.03 -12.08 4.35
CA ALA A 107 -5.90 -10.97 5.27
C ALA A 107 -6.86 -9.82 4.92
N ARG A 108 -7.45 -9.25 5.97
CA ARG A 108 -8.21 -8.00 5.91
C ARG A 108 -7.60 -7.03 6.90
N LEU A 109 -7.01 -5.96 6.38
CA LEU A 109 -6.33 -4.92 7.14
C LEU A 109 -7.21 -3.67 7.16
N VAL A 110 -7.27 -3.00 8.30
CA VAL A 110 -7.99 -1.73 8.44
C VAL A 110 -7.00 -0.65 8.83
N PHE A 111 -6.93 0.40 8.01
CA PHE A 111 -5.97 1.48 8.15
C PHE A 111 -6.66 2.81 8.44
N ALA A 112 -6.06 3.57 9.35
CA ALA A 112 -6.28 5.01 9.43
C ALA A 112 -5.19 5.72 8.63
N LEU A 113 -5.59 6.72 7.83
CA LEU A 113 -4.67 7.51 7.03
C LEU A 113 -4.24 8.77 7.77
N GLU A 114 -2.93 8.99 7.81
CA GLU A 114 -2.29 10.12 8.46
C GLU A 114 -1.39 10.80 7.43
N GLU A 115 -1.68 12.05 7.09
CA GLU A 115 -0.70 12.92 6.44
C GLU A 115 0.33 13.34 7.47
N VAL A 116 1.62 13.27 7.11
CA VAL A 116 2.71 13.77 7.94
C VAL A 116 3.83 14.32 7.05
N ASP A 117 4.14 15.60 7.22
CA ASP A 117 5.20 16.32 6.50
C ASP A 117 5.06 16.20 4.97
N GLY A 118 3.83 16.23 4.46
CA GLY A 118 3.49 16.03 3.05
C GLY A 118 3.60 14.58 2.57
N GLY A 119 3.97 13.65 3.44
CA GLY A 119 3.89 12.21 3.20
C GLY A 119 2.55 11.62 3.64
N LEU A 120 2.31 10.37 3.26
CA LEU A 120 1.16 9.59 3.68
C LEU A 120 1.62 8.39 4.52
N ARG A 121 1.00 8.18 5.67
CA ARG A 121 1.21 7.00 6.52
C ARG A 121 -0.09 6.22 6.69
N LEU A 122 -0.02 4.92 6.47
CA LEU A 122 -1.11 3.97 6.70
C LEU A 122 -0.89 3.30 8.05
N ARG A 123 -1.67 3.69 9.07
CA ARG A 123 -1.60 3.09 10.41
C ARG A 123 -2.55 1.92 10.53
N LEU A 124 -2.01 0.72 10.73
CA LEU A 124 -2.81 -0.48 10.96
C LEU A 124 -3.60 -0.38 12.28
N ARG A 125 -4.92 -0.34 12.18
CA ARG A 125 -5.85 -0.31 13.33
C ARG A 125 -6.32 -1.69 13.74
N SER A 126 -6.62 -2.55 12.77
CA SER A 126 -6.98 -3.94 13.03
C SER A 126 -6.62 -4.84 11.86
N LEU A 127 -6.48 -6.14 12.15
CA LEU A 127 -6.18 -7.18 11.19
C LEU A 127 -7.09 -8.37 11.46
N ARG A 128 -7.67 -8.94 10.41
CA ARG A 128 -8.26 -10.29 10.43
C ARG A 128 -7.49 -11.17 9.49
N PHE A 129 -7.27 -12.41 9.89
CA PHE A 129 -6.65 -13.43 9.05
C PHE A 129 -7.56 -14.66 9.03
N LEU A 130 -7.97 -15.11 7.83
CA LEU A 130 -8.98 -16.16 7.68
C LEU A 130 -10.30 -15.84 8.42
N GLY A 131 -10.68 -14.55 8.49
CA GLY A 131 -11.86 -14.08 9.21
C GLY A 131 -11.67 -13.90 10.72
N ILE A 132 -10.63 -14.49 11.31
CA ILE A 132 -10.36 -14.45 12.74
C ILE A 132 -9.67 -13.11 13.08
N PRO A 133 -10.18 -12.34 14.07
CA PRO A 133 -9.51 -11.13 14.52
C PRO A 133 -8.15 -11.46 15.13
N CYS A 134 -7.10 -10.78 14.67
CA CYS A 134 -5.76 -10.92 15.20
C CYS A 134 -5.71 -10.33 16.63
N PRO A 135 -5.33 -11.12 17.66
CA PRO A 135 -5.17 -10.62 19.01
C PRO A 135 -4.16 -9.47 19.07
N ALA A 136 -4.34 -8.53 19.99
CA ALA A 136 -3.49 -7.34 20.09
C ALA A 136 -1.99 -7.67 20.25
N TRP A 137 -1.66 -8.75 20.96
CA TRP A 137 -0.29 -9.21 21.19
C TRP A 137 0.38 -9.89 19.98
N LEU A 138 -0.40 -10.32 18.97
CA LEU A 138 0.11 -10.83 17.68
C LEU A 138 0.00 -9.81 16.55
N ARG A 139 -0.57 -8.64 16.82
CA ARG A 139 -0.79 -7.65 15.77
C ARG A 139 0.57 -7.22 15.21
N PRO A 140 0.77 -7.33 13.88
CA PRO A 140 2.02 -6.91 13.29
C PRO A 140 2.21 -5.41 13.49
N ARG A 141 3.44 -5.00 13.81
CA ARG A 141 3.89 -3.64 13.59
C ARG A 141 4.02 -3.47 12.08
N LEU A 142 3.08 -2.73 11.50
CA LEU A 142 3.05 -2.42 10.09
C LEU A 142 3.35 -0.93 9.90
N GLU A 143 4.45 -0.66 9.22
CA GLU A 143 4.87 0.66 8.76
C GLU A 143 4.71 0.70 7.25
N ALA A 144 3.67 1.39 6.79
CA ALA A 144 3.43 1.66 5.38
C ALA A 144 3.43 3.18 5.20
N GLY A 145 4.50 3.69 4.59
CA GLY A 145 4.72 5.11 4.39
C GLY A 145 5.00 5.42 2.92
N GLU A 146 4.50 6.57 2.49
CA GLU A 146 4.68 7.11 1.14
C GLU A 146 5.16 8.56 1.24
N THR A 147 6.07 8.97 0.37
CA THR A 147 6.60 10.34 0.29
C THR A 147 6.77 10.74 -1.18
N GLY A 148 6.69 12.03 -1.47
CA GLY A 148 6.91 12.54 -2.83
C GLY A 148 8.35 13.01 -3.03
N ASP A 149 8.93 12.69 -4.19
CA ASP A 149 10.22 13.24 -4.65
C ASP A 149 10.13 13.56 -6.14
N GLY A 150 9.93 14.84 -6.47
CA GLY A 150 9.69 15.29 -7.84
C GLY A 150 8.44 14.66 -8.47
N ASP A 151 8.64 13.82 -9.48
CA ASP A 151 7.61 13.03 -10.17
C ASP A 151 7.40 11.63 -9.56
N ARG A 152 8.11 11.31 -8.46
CA ARG A 152 8.11 9.98 -7.88
C ARG A 152 7.26 9.90 -6.62
N LEU A 153 6.48 8.83 -6.55
CA LEU A 153 5.92 8.34 -5.29
C LEU A 153 6.89 7.30 -4.73
N CYS A 154 7.60 7.66 -3.66
CA CYS A 154 8.49 6.77 -2.92
C CYS A 154 7.69 6.05 -1.83
N PHE A 155 7.87 4.74 -1.70
CA PHE A 155 7.16 3.91 -0.73
C PHE A 155 8.13 3.08 0.12
N ARG A 156 7.75 2.84 1.38
CA ARG A 156 8.42 1.91 2.30
C ARG A 156 7.36 1.15 3.09
N ILE A 157 7.35 -0.16 2.92
CA ILE A 157 6.42 -1.08 3.58
C ILE A 157 7.24 -2.09 4.37
N GLU A 158 7.01 -2.14 5.68
CA GLU A 158 7.56 -3.15 6.56
C GLU A 158 6.49 -3.67 7.50
N ALA A 159 6.37 -4.99 7.60
CA ALA A 159 5.51 -5.66 8.55
C ALA A 159 6.33 -6.65 9.38
N ALA A 160 6.30 -6.51 10.70
CA ALA A 160 6.92 -7.44 11.62
C ALA A 160 5.92 -7.93 12.67
N VAL A 161 5.90 -9.24 12.91
CA VAL A 161 5.00 -9.86 13.89
C VAL A 161 5.77 -10.09 15.20
N PRO A 162 5.22 -9.71 16.37
CA PRO A 162 5.86 -9.97 17.66
C PRO A 162 6.26 -11.43 17.83
N GLY A 163 7.52 -11.69 18.19
CA GLY A 163 8.07 -13.04 18.36
C GLY A 163 8.41 -13.81 17.08
N ILE A 164 7.97 -13.35 15.90
CA ILE A 164 8.27 -14.00 14.60
C ILE A 164 9.28 -13.20 13.76
N GLY A 165 9.34 -11.88 13.95
CA GLY A 165 10.19 -10.97 13.17
C GLY A 165 9.49 -10.47 11.91
N ARG A 166 10.28 -9.96 10.95
CA ARG A 166 9.77 -9.38 9.71
C ARG A 166 9.13 -10.43 8.82
N VAL A 167 7.95 -10.12 8.31
CA VAL A 167 7.14 -10.96 7.42
C VAL A 167 6.93 -10.32 6.04
N VAL A 168 6.99 -8.99 5.96
CA VAL A 168 6.97 -8.23 4.70
C VAL A 168 8.00 -7.11 4.82
N GLY A 169 8.79 -6.89 3.79
CA GLY A 169 9.71 -5.76 3.70
C GLY A 169 9.96 -5.42 2.24
N TYR A 170 9.62 -4.21 1.83
CA TYR A 170 10.01 -3.68 0.53
C TYR A 170 9.95 -2.15 0.51
N ARG A 171 10.79 -1.56 -0.33
CA ARG A 171 10.86 -0.11 -0.53
C ARG A 171 11.15 0.19 -1.99
N GLY A 172 10.82 1.37 -2.45
CA GLY A 172 11.02 1.71 -3.85
C GLY A 172 10.32 3.00 -4.22
N HIS A 173 10.12 3.17 -5.52
CA HIS A 173 9.34 4.29 -6.04
C HIS A 173 8.56 3.89 -7.29
N LEU A 174 7.52 4.66 -7.59
CA LEU A 174 6.81 4.68 -8.86
C LEU A 174 6.98 6.07 -9.48
N VAL A 175 7.17 6.12 -10.79
CA VAL A 175 7.07 7.36 -11.56
C VAL A 175 5.60 7.65 -11.80
N VAL A 176 5.14 8.81 -11.34
CA VAL A 176 3.76 9.26 -11.47
C VAL A 176 3.70 10.25 -12.64
N PRO A 177 2.95 9.96 -13.71
CA PRO A 177 2.89 10.84 -14.86
C PRO A 177 2.36 12.22 -14.46
N ASP A 178 2.90 13.26 -15.09
CA ASP A 178 2.29 14.57 -15.04
C ASP A 178 1.02 14.57 -15.90
N GLU A 179 -0.03 15.21 -15.38
CA GLU A 179 -1.36 15.30 -16.00
C GLU A 179 -1.35 16.04 -17.37
N THR A 180 -0.19 16.59 -17.77
CA THR A 180 0.03 17.37 -19.01
C THR A 180 0.53 16.56 -20.20
N ALA A 181 0.81 15.25 -20.05
CA ALA A 181 1.25 14.40 -21.16
C ALA A 181 0.13 13.47 -21.63
N ALA A 182 -0.88 14.05 -22.29
CA ALA A 182 -1.87 13.32 -23.10
C ALA A 182 -2.03 14.03 -24.45
#